data_AF-A0A7S2L963-F1
#
_entry.id   AF-A0A7S2L963-F1
#
_cell.length_a   1.000
_cell.length_b   1.000
_cell.length_c   1.000
_cell.angle_alpha   90.00
_cell.angle_beta   90.00
_cell.angle_gamma   90.00
#
_symmetry.space_group_name_H-M   'P 1'
#
loop_
_entity.id
_entity.type
_entity.pdbx_description
1 polymer ?
#
loop_
_entity_poly.entity_id
_entity_poly.type
_entity_poly.pdbx_seq_one_letter_code
_entity_poly.pdbx_strand_id
1 'polypeptide(L)'
;VKIAIKLAENMNARDCMGDVLAMGGQVMGYVEPLQSVNDVMIRGHEYSLMTGNISSAKLSLAGSMTCEYWSGKQLSLVKSSMDDGLRRMSSQSIFPLTQCLPLYRSALAMIGNVGDVPIALGSRADVET
;
A
#
# COMPACT_ATOMS: atom_id res chain seq x y z
N VAL A 1 0.30 1.55 19.30
CA VAL A 1 0.32 2.44 18.11
C VAL A 1 -0.01 3.89 18.45
N LYS A 2 -1.19 4.19 19.02
CA LYS A 2 -1.60 5.57 19.38
C LYS A 2 -0.55 6.33 20.22
N ILE A 3 0.07 5.66 21.21
CA ILE A 3 1.16 6.23 22.03
C ILE A 3 2.40 6.55 21.18
N ALA A 4 2.82 5.66 20.29
CA ALA A 4 4.01 5.85 19.46
C ALA A 4 3.84 7.00 18.46
N ILE A 5 2.67 7.11 17.83
CA ILE A 5 2.33 8.24 16.94
C ILE A 5 2.37 9.55 17.73
N LYS A 6 1.67 9.61 18.88
CA LYS A 6 1.63 10.81 19.72
C LYS A 6 3.02 11.21 20.24
N LEU A 7 3.87 10.24 20.56
CA LEU A 7 5.25 10.50 20.96
C LEU A 7 6.06 11.09 19.79
N ALA A 8 5.95 10.52 18.59
CA ALA A 8 6.63 11.03 17.40
C ALA A 8 6.16 12.46 17.04
N GLU A 9 4.88 12.74 17.18
CA GLU A 9 4.30 14.09 17.00
C GLU A 9 4.88 15.07 18.02
N ASN A 10 4.88 14.71 19.31
CA ASN A 10 5.39 15.54 20.39
C ASN A 10 6.89 15.82 20.28
N MET A 11 7.67 14.85 19.77
CA MET A 11 9.11 14.99 19.55
C MET A 11 9.43 15.73 18.24
N ASN A 12 8.42 16.10 17.45
CA ASN A 12 8.57 16.66 16.10
C ASN A 12 9.50 15.79 15.22
N ALA A 13 9.41 14.47 15.38
CA ALA A 13 10.26 13.49 14.71
C ALA A 13 9.78 13.24 13.27
N ARG A 14 9.83 14.28 12.43
CA ARG A 14 9.27 14.30 11.08
C ARG A 14 9.89 13.22 10.19
N ASP A 15 11.20 13.02 10.30
CA ASP A 15 11.95 12.11 9.44
C ASP A 15 11.55 10.63 9.61
N CYS A 16 11.14 10.22 10.82
CA CYS A 16 10.74 8.84 11.11
C CYS A 16 9.22 8.66 11.21
N MET A 17 8.43 9.72 11.08
CA MET A 17 6.96 9.66 11.21
C MET A 17 6.36 8.70 10.19
N GLY A 18 6.90 8.69 8.97
CA GLY A 18 6.48 7.76 7.91
C GLY A 18 6.59 6.29 8.35
N ASP A 19 7.72 5.90 8.93
CA ASP A 19 7.96 4.53 9.41
C ASP A 19 7.04 4.17 10.60
N VAL A 20 6.86 5.12 11.52
CA VAL A 20 5.97 4.94 12.68
C VAL A 20 4.52 4.71 12.23
N LEU A 21 4.06 5.44 11.22
CA LEU A 21 2.73 5.27 10.65
C LEU A 21 2.62 3.96 9.86
N ALA A 22 3.61 3.60 9.04
CA ALA A 22 3.60 2.36 8.27
C ALA A 22 3.55 1.12 9.18
N MET A 23 4.48 1.03 10.15
CA MET A 23 4.53 -0.06 11.11
C MET A 23 3.35 -0.02 12.08
N GLY A 24 2.94 1.18 12.49
CA GLY A 24 1.77 1.38 13.33
C GLY A 24 0.49 0.87 12.67
N GLY A 25 0.31 1.15 11.37
CA GLY A 25 -0.81 0.65 10.58
C GLY A 25 -0.84 -0.88 10.53
N GLN A 26 0.31 -1.54 10.31
CA GLN A 26 0.39 -3.00 10.30
C GLN A 26 -0.08 -3.62 11.62
N VAL A 27 0.32 -3.02 12.75
CA VAL A 27 -0.11 -3.47 14.08
C VAL A 27 -1.59 -3.16 14.35
N MET A 28 -2.08 -2.00 13.90
CA MET A 28 -3.51 -1.66 14.02
C MET A 28 -4.41 -2.63 13.26
N GLY A 29 -3.94 -3.21 12.16
CA GLY A 29 -4.67 -4.22 11.39
C GLY A 29 -5.18 -5.42 12.19
N TYR A 30 -4.57 -5.73 13.35
CA TYR A 30 -4.99 -6.84 14.20
C TYR A 30 -6.10 -6.50 15.20
N VAL A 31 -6.31 -5.21 15.50
CA VAL A 31 -7.13 -4.80 16.65
C VAL A 31 -8.10 -3.66 16.35
N GLU A 32 -7.96 -2.97 15.23
CA GLU A 32 -8.78 -1.83 14.83
C GLU A 32 -9.52 -2.10 13.51
N PRO A 33 -10.66 -1.43 13.25
CA PRO A 33 -11.36 -1.53 11.97
C PRO A 33 -10.48 -1.11 10.79
N LEU A 34 -10.63 -1.81 9.65
CA LEU A 34 -9.80 -1.61 8.46
C LEU A 34 -9.85 -0.16 7.92
N GLN A 35 -10.96 0.55 8.09
CA GLN A 35 -11.08 1.95 7.69
C GLN A 35 -10.10 2.84 8.48
N SER A 36 -9.97 2.61 9.78
CA SER A 36 -9.01 3.36 10.61
C SER A 36 -7.56 3.04 10.26
N VAL A 37 -7.29 1.76 9.95
CA VAL A 37 -5.98 1.32 9.46
C VAL A 37 -5.66 1.99 8.13
N ASN A 38 -6.64 2.04 7.21
CA ASN A 38 -6.49 2.65 5.90
C ASN A 38 -6.12 4.15 6.01
N ASP A 39 -6.76 4.89 6.91
CA ASP A 39 -6.45 6.31 7.13
C ASP A 39 -5.03 6.52 7.66
N VAL A 40 -4.53 5.60 8.49
CA VAL A 40 -3.14 5.63 8.96
C VAL A 40 -2.18 5.30 7.81
N MET A 41 -2.50 4.32 6.98
CA MET A 41 -1.68 3.94 5.82
C MET A 41 -1.61 5.06 4.77
N ILE A 42 -2.73 5.73 4.47
CA ILE A 42 -2.74 6.88 3.55
C ILE A 42 -1.85 8.01 4.08
N ARG A 43 -2.01 8.38 5.35
CA ARG A 43 -1.14 9.40 5.98
C ARG A 43 0.33 8.98 6.00
N GLY A 44 0.61 7.71 6.29
CA GLY A 44 1.96 7.15 6.28
C GLY A 44 2.60 7.26 4.89
N HIS A 45 1.83 7.00 3.83
CA HIS A 45 2.29 7.16 2.45
C HIS A 45 2.69 8.61 2.15
N GLU A 46 1.81 9.57 2.46
CA GLU A 46 2.05 11.00 2.21
C GLU A 46 3.28 11.52 2.98
N TYR A 47 3.38 11.22 4.28
CA TYR A 47 4.53 11.62 5.09
C TYR A 47 5.85 11.04 4.58
N SER A 48 5.82 9.77 4.17
CA SER A 48 7.00 9.09 3.66
C SER A 48 7.45 9.66 2.30
N LEU A 49 6.51 10.10 1.45
CA LEU A 49 6.86 10.82 0.22
C LEU A 49 7.48 12.19 0.51
N MET A 50 6.93 12.94 1.46
CA MET A 50 7.45 14.27 1.84
C MET A 50 8.89 14.21 2.38
N THR A 51 9.24 13.12 3.06
CA THR A 51 10.57 12.91 3.68
C THR A 51 11.54 12.15 2.76
N GLY A 52 11.10 11.73 1.57
CA GLY A 52 11.91 10.96 0.63
C GLY A 52 12.11 9.48 1.01
N ASN A 53 11.41 8.97 2.03
CA ASN A 53 11.46 7.56 2.42
C ASN A 53 10.56 6.70 1.51
N ILE A 54 11.08 6.35 0.33
CA ILE A 54 10.35 5.61 -0.69
C ILE A 54 9.93 4.20 -0.20
N SER A 55 10.73 3.56 0.64
CA SER A 55 10.42 2.22 1.17
C SER A 55 9.16 2.24 2.04
N SER A 56 9.10 3.17 2.99
CA SER A 56 7.92 3.34 3.85
C SER A 56 6.70 3.81 3.07
N ALA A 57 6.89 4.68 2.08
CA ALA A 57 5.81 5.13 1.20
C ALA A 57 5.16 3.93 0.47
N LYS A 58 5.97 3.01 -0.06
CA LYS A 58 5.48 1.81 -0.74
C LYS A 58 4.81 0.82 0.22
N LEU A 59 5.38 0.61 1.40
CA LEU A 59 4.78 -0.26 2.43
C LEU A 59 3.40 0.25 2.85
N SER A 60 3.28 1.56 3.06
CA SER A 60 2.02 2.21 3.43
C SER A 60 0.98 2.12 2.29
N LEU A 61 1.40 2.34 1.04
CA LEU A 61 0.54 2.19 -0.13
C LEU A 61 0.01 0.75 -0.27
N ALA A 62 0.88 -0.25 -0.12
CA ALA A 62 0.51 -1.66 -0.13
C ALA A 62 -0.47 -2.01 1.01
N GLY A 63 -0.24 -1.47 2.20
CA GLY A 63 -1.14 -1.59 3.35
C GLY A 63 -2.52 -1.01 3.07
N SER A 64 -2.58 0.18 2.46
CA SER A 64 -3.83 0.85 2.05
C SER A 64 -4.61 -0.01 1.06
N MET A 65 -3.98 -0.46 -0.03
CA MET A 65 -4.64 -1.36 -1.01
C MET A 65 -5.19 -2.65 -0.38
N THR A 66 -4.46 -3.20 0.59
CA THR A 66 -4.91 -4.38 1.34
C THR A 66 -6.15 -4.06 2.17
N CYS A 67 -6.17 -2.91 2.85
CA CYS A 67 -7.34 -2.46 3.61
C CYS A 67 -8.55 -2.25 2.68
N GLU A 68 -8.36 -1.64 1.52
CA GLU A 68 -9.45 -1.40 0.57
C GLU A 68 -10.08 -2.71 0.08
N TYR A 69 -9.25 -3.70 -0.27
CA TYR A 69 -9.72 -5.02 -0.69
C TYR A 69 -10.56 -5.70 0.38
N TRP A 70 -10.09 -5.73 1.63
CA TRP A 70 -10.78 -6.41 2.72
C TRP A 70 -11.93 -5.60 3.35
N SER A 71 -12.04 -4.30 3.04
CA SER A 71 -13.08 -3.42 3.61
C SER A 71 -14.49 -3.65 3.04
N GLY A 72 -14.63 -4.48 2.00
CA GLY A 72 -15.91 -4.68 1.31
C GLY A 72 -16.31 -3.53 0.37
N LYS A 73 -15.36 -2.66 -0.01
CA LYS A 73 -15.56 -1.64 -1.06
C LYS A 73 -15.97 -2.29 -2.39
N GLN A 74 -16.61 -1.50 -3.25
CA GLN A 74 -16.98 -1.94 -4.59
C GLN A 74 -15.73 -2.40 -5.37
N LEU A 75 -15.79 -3.63 -5.92
CA LEU A 75 -14.64 -4.27 -6.55
C LEU A 75 -14.04 -3.46 -7.71
N SER A 76 -14.85 -2.71 -8.47
CA SER A 76 -14.37 -1.81 -9.53
C SER A 76 -13.47 -0.70 -9.00
N LEU A 77 -13.80 -0.13 -7.83
CA LEU A 77 -12.98 0.89 -7.17
C LEU A 77 -11.69 0.27 -6.63
N VAL A 78 -11.78 -0.90 -5.98
CA VAL A 78 -10.60 -1.65 -5.50
C VAL A 78 -9.65 -1.95 -6.65
N LYS A 79 -10.16 -2.42 -7.79
CA LYS A 79 -9.37 -2.65 -9.00
C LYS A 79 -8.67 -1.37 -9.45
N SER A 80 -9.40 -0.25 -9.54
CA SER A 80 -8.83 1.04 -9.96
C SER A 80 -7.70 1.50 -9.04
N SER A 81 -7.88 1.39 -7.72
CA SER A 81 -6.85 1.74 -6.75
C SER A 81 -5.62 0.83 -6.87
N MET A 82 -5.84 -0.47 -7.05
CA MET A 82 -4.75 -1.44 -7.20
C MET A 82 -4.00 -1.27 -8.53
N ASP A 83 -4.68 -0.92 -9.62
CA ASP A 83 -4.04 -0.61 -10.91
C ASP A 83 -3.05 0.55 -10.75
N ASP A 84 -3.48 1.64 -10.11
CA ASP A 84 -2.64 2.81 -9.84
C ASP A 84 -1.51 2.47 -8.85
N GLY A 85 -1.82 1.77 -7.76
CA GLY A 85 -0.83 1.39 -6.76
C GLY A 85 0.26 0.46 -7.30
N LEU A 86 -0.09 -0.52 -8.11
CA LEU A 86 0.86 -1.43 -8.76
C LEU A 86 1.78 -0.67 -9.74
N ARG A 87 1.24 0.27 -10.54
CA ARG A 87 2.05 1.13 -11.41
C ARG A 87 3.07 1.96 -10.63
N ARG A 88 2.71 2.46 -9.45
CA ARG A 88 3.62 3.23 -8.58
C ARG A 88 4.69 2.35 -7.92
N MET A 89 4.46 1.04 -7.80
CA MET A 89 5.39 0.11 -7.13
C MET A 89 6.33 -0.64 -8.08
N SER A 90 5.98 -0.78 -9.36
CA SER A 90 6.64 -1.65 -10.35
C SER A 90 8.12 -1.37 -10.60
N SER A 91 8.66 -0.23 -10.17
CA SER A 91 10.01 0.18 -10.54
C SER A 91 11.15 -0.38 -9.67
N GLN A 92 10.97 -0.68 -8.38
CA GLN A 92 12.14 -0.85 -7.48
C GLN A 92 11.97 -1.71 -6.21
N SER A 93 10.84 -2.38 -5.94
CA SER A 93 10.73 -3.22 -4.72
C SER A 93 9.75 -4.39 -4.87
N ILE A 94 10.28 -5.62 -4.78
CA ILE A 94 9.55 -6.88 -4.93
C ILE A 94 8.64 -7.15 -3.72
N PHE A 95 9.04 -6.75 -2.52
CA PHE A 95 8.34 -7.16 -1.29
C PHE A 95 6.90 -6.63 -1.19
N PRO A 96 6.61 -5.32 -1.33
CA PRO A 96 5.24 -4.82 -1.34
C PRO A 96 4.40 -5.39 -2.50
N LEU A 97 5.03 -5.62 -3.66
CA LEU A 97 4.37 -6.24 -4.81
C LEU A 97 3.89 -7.66 -4.49
N THR A 98 4.72 -8.49 -3.83
CA THR A 98 4.33 -9.86 -3.47
C THR A 98 3.11 -9.94 -2.55
N GLN A 99 2.86 -8.91 -1.73
CA GLN A 99 1.69 -8.85 -0.86
C GLN A 99 0.41 -8.46 -1.62
N CYS A 100 0.50 -7.53 -2.58
CA CYS A 100 -0.67 -6.99 -3.26
C CYS A 100 -1.08 -7.78 -4.52
N LEU A 101 -0.15 -8.42 -5.22
CA LEU A 101 -0.44 -9.15 -6.46
C LEU A 101 -1.51 -10.25 -6.30
N PRO A 102 -1.46 -11.10 -5.27
CA PRO A 102 -2.48 -12.13 -5.07
C PRO A 102 -3.87 -11.53 -4.85
N LEU A 103 -3.97 -10.44 -4.09
CA LEU A 103 -5.23 -9.73 -3.82
C LEU A 103 -5.79 -9.13 -5.10
N TYR A 104 -4.94 -8.50 -5.90
CA TYR A 104 -5.34 -7.94 -7.18
C TYR A 104 -5.84 -9.00 -8.16
N ARG A 105 -5.14 -10.14 -8.27
CA ARG A 105 -5.60 -11.29 -9.09
C ARG A 105 -6.94 -11.82 -8.62
N SER A 106 -7.13 -11.91 -7.31
CA SER A 106 -8.42 -12.32 -6.74
C SER A 106 -9.53 -11.31 -7.06
N ALA A 107 -9.27 -10.01 -6.93
CA ALA A 107 -10.22 -8.96 -7.29
C ALA A 107 -10.63 -9.05 -8.77
N LEU A 108 -9.67 -9.22 -9.67
CA LEU A 108 -9.93 -9.42 -11.09
C LEU A 108 -10.79 -10.67 -11.35
N ALA A 109 -10.47 -11.79 -10.71
CA ALA A 109 -11.26 -13.01 -10.84
C ALA A 109 -12.71 -12.84 -10.36
N MET A 110 -12.92 -12.14 -9.24
CA MET A 110 -14.26 -11.84 -8.73
C MET A 110 -15.08 -10.92 -9.64
N ILE A 111 -14.42 -10.04 -10.41
CA ILE A 111 -15.06 -9.18 -11.41
C ILE A 111 -15.35 -9.95 -12.72
N GLY A 112 -14.86 -11.19 -12.86
CA GLY A 112 -14.95 -11.98 -14.09
C GLY A 112 -13.89 -11.63 -15.13
N ASN A 113 -12.82 -10.94 -14.73
CA ASN A 113 -11.80 -10.38 -15.61
C ASN A 113 -10.44 -11.08 -15.48
N VAL A 114 -10.43 -12.41 -15.59
CA VAL A 114 -9.25 -13.26 -15.34
C VAL A 114 -8.12 -13.04 -16.36
N GLY A 115 -8.43 -12.49 -17.54
CA GLY A 115 -7.47 -12.24 -18.62
C GLY A 115 -6.63 -10.96 -18.48
N ASP A 116 -7.02 -10.04 -17.59
CA ASP A 116 -6.45 -8.68 -17.51
C ASP A 116 -5.31 -8.54 -16.50
N VAL A 117 -4.68 -9.62 -16.03
CA VAL A 117 -3.55 -9.51 -15.10
C VAL A 117 -2.36 -8.92 -15.86
N PRO A 118 -1.95 -7.65 -15.62
CA PRO A 118 -0.76 -7.13 -16.25
C PRO A 118 0.40 -7.94 -15.69
N ILE A 119 1.21 -8.51 -16.57
CA ILE A 119 2.53 -9.04 -16.21
C ILE A 119 3.42 -7.81 -15.96
N ALA A 120 3.10 -7.05 -14.90
CA ALA A 120 3.88 -5.90 -14.43
C ALA A 120 4.98 -6.35 -13.45
N LEU A 121 5.44 -7.59 -13.59
CA LEU A 121 6.72 -8.06 -13.07
C LEU A 121 7.58 -8.23 -14.32
N GLY A 122 8.38 -7.20 -14.60
CA GLY A 122 9.01 -6.95 -15.90
C GLY A 122 9.48 -8.20 -16.63
N SER A 123 8.94 -8.40 -17.83
CA SER A 123 9.72 -9.01 -18.90
C SER A 123 10.87 -8.07 -19.17
N ARG A 124 12.10 -8.57 -19.01
CA ARG A 124 13.37 -7.89 -19.28
C ARG A 124 13.59 -7.62 -20.78
N ALA A 125 12.51 -7.47 -21.57
CA ALA A 125 12.55 -7.39 -23.02
C ALA A 125 12.34 -5.97 -23.58
N ASP A 126 11.90 -5.00 -22.76
CA ASP A 126 11.58 -3.65 -23.26
C ASP A 126 12.68 -2.60 -22.92
N VAL A 127 13.88 -3.06 -22.56
CA VAL A 127 15.07 -2.21 -22.42
C VAL A 127 16.12 -2.68 -23.42
N GLU A 128 15.80 -2.57 -24.71
CA GLU A 128 16.74 -2.45 -25.83
C GLU A 128 15.96 -2.43 -27.16
N THR A 129 15.51 -1.23 -27.55
CA THR A 129 15.51 -0.74 -28.95
C THR A 129 15.38 0.77 -28.95
#